data_AF-A0A973HB77-F1
#
_entry.id   AF-A0A973HB77-F1
#
_cell.length_a   1.000
_cell.length_b   1.000
_cell.length_c   1.000
_cell.angle_alpha   90.00
_cell.angle_beta   90.00
_cell.angle_gamma   90.00
#
_symmetry.space_group_name_H-M   'P 1'
#
loop_
_entity.id
_entity.type
_entity.pdbx_description
1 polymer ?
#
loop_
_entity_poly.entity_id
_entity_poly.type
_entity_poly.pdbx_seq_one_letter_code
_entity_poly.pdbx_strand_id
1 'polypeptide(L)'
;MGDQAYWNAGDRPRIFINWQSFTAQGISNDWQGPVTDAVLNAYTRWQNAGVDCRFQFWNYTDRTEPQDGEIIVSMNERHFDTSRVASTFTSWRKASLVIHRKNGADLTPWPLVPFNAQPGQIDLQGIFQHELGHCYWLDHSGSADDVMFGSYSYHSNRFGPWEGDVAKAKAIYRDFDRNRLREFRSVDGGASWFAQGTQITDYNNYQARTCLTPGVTSIGGSGLYALGWSHPNRIPTWLRTDGVNFLFNGWVYYGGERSVHGPALADEPGGLMLMAWVHNDNSGTIRVVRSTNQGQSWAWANTPAGATTFGTPGLASTVVNGRRAWVLAWAHFDRADHPGTGRIRASVSYDDGWTWSTPTVVPTSYDYKSLAGVSLGAAPDNRVVLGFSWAGPDIYSMNLVRSLDCEVSGDRLVQRGTGYSNDRTRTQPAVTYDPGRNLFHLSFREQNFLTSLRVAQKEWLKTSWSAAQQLPNSTAGTAPALAHSRVGNNLLLWYGGE
;
A
#
# COMPACT_ATOMS: atom_id res chain seq x y z
N MET A 1 -26.37 -13.40 23.46
CA MET A 1 -25.28 -14.37 23.68
C MET A 1 -24.00 -13.61 23.45
N GLY A 2 -23.02 -13.65 24.36
CA GLY A 2 -21.78 -12.88 24.18
C GLY A 2 -21.10 -13.32 22.89
N ASP A 3 -20.92 -12.38 21.96
CA ASP A 3 -20.41 -12.59 20.61
C ASP A 3 -19.01 -13.19 20.66
N GLN A 4 -18.91 -14.52 20.55
CA GLN A 4 -17.61 -15.16 20.34
C GLN A 4 -17.16 -14.85 18.92
N ALA A 5 -16.08 -14.09 18.81
CA ALA A 5 -15.39 -13.87 17.55
C ALA A 5 -15.12 -15.22 16.87
N TYR A 6 -15.36 -15.25 15.57
CA TYR A 6 -15.28 -16.47 14.76
C TYR A 6 -13.88 -17.12 14.70
N TRP A 7 -12.87 -16.28 14.88
CA TRP A 7 -11.47 -16.63 15.02
C TRP A 7 -10.97 -16.10 16.36
N ASN A 8 -9.94 -16.73 16.92
CA ASN A 8 -9.23 -16.19 18.08
C ASN A 8 -8.29 -15.05 17.66
N ALA A 9 -8.00 -14.13 18.59
CA ALA A 9 -6.91 -13.17 18.41
C ALA A 9 -5.59 -13.91 18.18
N GLY A 10 -4.85 -13.47 17.16
CA GLY A 10 -3.58 -14.05 16.74
C GLY A 10 -3.71 -15.19 15.73
N ASP A 11 -4.93 -15.69 15.45
CA ASP A 11 -5.15 -16.74 14.45
C ASP A 11 -4.63 -16.32 13.07
N ARG A 12 -4.17 -17.33 12.33
CA ARG A 12 -3.77 -17.21 10.93
C ARG A 12 -4.53 -18.20 10.05
N PRO A 13 -5.82 -17.97 9.76
CA PRO A 13 -6.62 -18.91 8.99
C PRO A 13 -6.03 -19.16 7.60
N ARG A 14 -5.98 -20.43 7.21
CA ARG A 14 -5.38 -20.90 5.96
C ARG A 14 -6.43 -20.90 4.85
N ILE A 15 -6.21 -20.11 3.81
CA ILE A 15 -7.08 -20.10 2.64
C ILE A 15 -6.59 -21.15 1.64
N PHE A 16 -7.49 -22.04 1.26
CA PHE A 16 -7.31 -22.97 0.15
C PHE A 16 -8.25 -22.62 -0.99
N ILE A 17 -7.80 -22.81 -2.24
CA ILE A 17 -8.65 -22.64 -3.43
C ILE A 17 -8.91 -24.03 -4.04
N ASN A 18 -10.18 -24.40 -4.14
CA ASN A 18 -10.59 -25.55 -4.93
C ASN A 18 -10.65 -25.17 -6.41
N TRP A 19 -9.51 -25.22 -7.10
CA TRP A 19 -9.42 -24.79 -8.50
C TRP A 19 -10.25 -25.66 -9.46
N GLN A 20 -10.39 -26.94 -9.16
CA GLN A 20 -11.22 -27.85 -9.97
C GLN A 20 -12.68 -27.39 -10.02
N SER A 21 -13.20 -26.77 -8.96
CA SER A 21 -14.53 -26.20 -8.96
C SER A 21 -14.68 -25.02 -9.93
N PHE A 22 -13.63 -24.22 -10.16
CA PHE A 22 -13.63 -23.13 -11.13
C PHE A 22 -13.62 -23.65 -12.57
N THR A 23 -12.76 -24.62 -12.87
CA THR A 23 -12.69 -25.21 -14.21
C THR A 23 -13.96 -25.97 -14.57
N ALA A 24 -14.61 -26.62 -13.59
CA ALA A 24 -15.93 -27.23 -13.76
C ALA A 24 -17.02 -26.22 -14.14
N GLN A 25 -16.86 -24.94 -13.80
CA GLN A 25 -17.75 -23.84 -14.18
C GLN A 25 -17.27 -23.08 -15.43
N GLY A 26 -16.32 -23.65 -16.17
CA GLY A 26 -15.83 -23.10 -17.44
C GLY A 26 -14.84 -21.95 -17.31
N ILE A 27 -14.24 -21.73 -16.14
CA ILE A 27 -13.15 -20.77 -15.99
C ILE A 27 -11.86 -21.35 -16.61
N SER A 28 -11.18 -20.55 -17.44
CA SER A 28 -9.90 -20.95 -18.05
C SER A 28 -8.84 -21.23 -16.98
N ASN A 29 -8.01 -22.25 -17.21
CA ASN A 29 -6.85 -22.55 -16.35
C ASN A 29 -5.87 -21.38 -16.24
N ASP A 30 -5.81 -20.50 -17.24
CA ASP A 30 -4.95 -19.31 -17.23
C ASP A 30 -5.32 -18.32 -16.13
N TRP A 31 -6.52 -18.43 -15.54
CA TRP A 31 -6.96 -17.59 -14.43
C TRP A 31 -6.48 -18.08 -13.07
N GLN A 32 -5.86 -19.26 -12.96
CA GLN A 32 -5.47 -19.82 -11.66
C GLN A 32 -4.54 -18.87 -10.89
N GLY A 33 -3.48 -18.37 -11.56
CA GLY A 33 -2.58 -17.36 -10.99
C GLY A 33 -3.28 -16.04 -10.66
N PRO A 34 -3.99 -15.41 -11.63
CA PRO A 34 -4.76 -14.19 -11.41
C PRO A 34 -5.78 -14.25 -10.27
N VAL A 35 -6.52 -15.34 -10.12
CA VAL A 35 -7.49 -15.56 -9.05
C VAL A 35 -6.80 -15.69 -7.70
N THR A 36 -5.69 -16.43 -7.65
CA THR A 36 -4.83 -16.50 -6.47
C THR A 36 -4.37 -15.10 -6.09
N ASP A 37 -3.82 -14.32 -7.02
CA ASP A 37 -3.41 -12.95 -6.72
C ASP A 37 -4.58 -12.06 -6.24
N ALA A 38 -5.80 -12.25 -6.74
CA ALA A 38 -6.98 -11.54 -6.27
C ALA A 38 -7.31 -11.84 -4.79
N VAL A 39 -7.24 -13.11 -4.38
CA VAL A 39 -7.37 -13.53 -2.97
C VAL A 39 -6.25 -12.90 -2.12
N LEU A 40 -5.00 -12.97 -2.59
CA LEU A 40 -3.87 -12.43 -1.85
C LEU A 40 -3.96 -10.91 -1.69
N ASN A 41 -4.39 -10.19 -2.73
CA ASN A 41 -4.61 -8.74 -2.67
C ASN A 41 -5.72 -8.39 -1.67
N ALA A 42 -6.82 -9.16 -1.67
CA ALA A 42 -7.96 -8.92 -0.80
C ALA A 42 -7.61 -9.07 0.70
N TYR A 43 -7.00 -10.20 1.09
CA TYR A 43 -6.59 -10.33 2.49
C TYR A 43 -5.46 -9.36 2.86
N THR A 44 -4.57 -8.97 1.92
CA THR A 44 -3.50 -8.00 2.22
C THR A 44 -4.09 -6.65 2.64
N ARG A 45 -5.19 -6.23 2.00
CA ARG A 45 -5.90 -5.00 2.39
C ARG A 45 -6.55 -5.12 3.77
N TRP A 46 -7.15 -6.27 4.09
CA TRP A 46 -7.64 -6.55 5.44
C TRP A 46 -6.53 -6.63 6.50
N GLN A 47 -5.35 -7.17 6.18
CA GLN A 47 -4.21 -7.15 7.09
C GLN A 47 -3.75 -5.72 7.39
N ASN A 48 -3.74 -4.84 6.39
CA ASN A 48 -3.47 -3.41 6.56
C ASN A 48 -4.57 -2.70 7.38
N ALA A 49 -5.74 -3.32 7.57
CA ALA A 49 -6.76 -2.79 8.48
C ALA A 49 -6.24 -2.72 9.93
N GLY A 50 -5.27 -3.57 10.27
CA GLY A 50 -4.59 -3.58 11.57
C GLY A 50 -5.32 -4.36 12.65
N VAL A 51 -6.02 -5.44 12.27
CA VAL A 51 -6.67 -6.39 13.21
C VAL A 51 -5.81 -7.64 13.40
N ASP A 52 -5.76 -8.18 14.62
CA ASP A 52 -4.97 -9.37 14.97
C ASP A 52 -5.69 -10.68 14.59
N CYS A 53 -6.09 -10.79 13.33
CA CYS A 53 -6.52 -12.02 12.68
C CYS A 53 -6.10 -11.92 11.21
N ARG A 54 -5.26 -12.86 10.75
CA ARG A 54 -4.50 -12.68 9.50
C ARG A 54 -4.61 -13.89 8.60
N PHE A 55 -5.46 -13.80 7.59
CA PHE A 55 -5.57 -14.87 6.60
C PHE A 55 -4.28 -15.04 5.80
N GLN A 56 -4.02 -16.27 5.38
CA GLN A 56 -2.86 -16.61 4.56
C GLN A 56 -3.29 -17.61 3.48
N PHE A 57 -3.04 -17.30 2.22
CA PHE A 57 -3.16 -18.31 1.17
C PHE A 57 -2.17 -19.43 1.45
N TRP A 58 -2.62 -20.68 1.42
CA TRP A 58 -1.80 -21.83 1.77
C TRP A 58 -1.49 -22.69 0.55
N ASN A 59 -2.51 -23.18 -0.14
CA ASN A 59 -2.35 -23.99 -1.35
C ASN A 59 -3.69 -24.16 -2.10
N TYR A 60 -3.65 -24.86 -3.23
CA TYR A 60 -4.84 -25.43 -3.86
C TYR A 60 -5.27 -26.73 -3.15
N THR A 61 -6.53 -27.10 -3.31
CA THR A 61 -7.11 -28.34 -2.77
C THR A 61 -8.17 -28.89 -3.71
N ASP A 62 -8.57 -30.14 -3.54
CA ASP A 62 -9.72 -30.79 -4.16
C ASP A 62 -10.93 -30.90 -3.20
N ARG A 63 -10.72 -30.60 -1.91
CA ARG A 63 -11.74 -30.66 -0.88
C ARG A 63 -12.85 -29.63 -1.10
N THR A 64 -14.06 -29.98 -0.72
CA THR A 64 -15.24 -29.11 -0.79
C THR A 64 -15.63 -28.51 0.57
N GLU A 65 -15.04 -28.98 1.67
CA GLU A 65 -15.38 -28.54 3.03
C GLU A 65 -14.11 -28.16 3.84
N PRO A 66 -14.13 -27.02 4.56
CA PRO A 66 -13.01 -26.55 5.36
C PRO A 66 -12.78 -27.38 6.63
N GLN A 67 -11.51 -27.54 7.03
CA GLN A 67 -11.16 -28.04 8.36
C GLN A 67 -10.94 -26.88 9.35
N ASP A 68 -10.66 -27.20 10.62
CA ASP A 68 -10.35 -26.19 11.64
C ASP A 68 -9.19 -25.29 11.21
N GLY A 69 -9.38 -23.98 11.37
CA GLY A 69 -8.41 -22.96 10.96
C GLY A 69 -8.35 -22.74 9.45
N GLU A 70 -9.35 -23.19 8.68
CA GLU A 70 -9.32 -23.12 7.22
C GLU A 70 -10.48 -22.33 6.62
N ILE A 71 -10.20 -21.74 5.46
CA ILE A 71 -11.17 -21.15 4.56
C ILE A 71 -11.04 -21.87 3.22
N ILE A 72 -12.12 -22.41 2.66
CA ILE A 72 -12.12 -22.95 1.30
C ILE A 72 -12.84 -21.99 0.36
N VAL A 73 -12.13 -21.56 -0.68
CA VAL A 73 -12.67 -20.80 -1.80
C VAL A 73 -13.04 -21.78 -2.92
N SER A 74 -14.27 -21.70 -3.40
CA SER A 74 -14.80 -22.56 -4.47
C SER A 74 -15.72 -21.78 -5.42
N MET A 75 -16.08 -22.39 -6.53
CA MET A 75 -17.07 -21.88 -7.47
C MET A 75 -18.14 -22.93 -7.76
N ASN A 76 -19.40 -22.51 -7.84
CA ASN A 76 -20.50 -23.35 -8.30
C ASN A 76 -21.34 -22.62 -9.38
N GLU A 77 -22.39 -23.26 -9.88
CA GLU A 77 -23.19 -22.68 -10.95
C GLU A 77 -23.97 -21.43 -10.50
N ARG A 78 -24.72 -21.51 -9.40
CA ARG A 78 -25.60 -20.43 -8.91
C ARG A 78 -25.96 -20.57 -7.42
N HIS A 79 -26.52 -19.50 -6.85
CA HIS A 79 -27.15 -19.53 -5.52
C HIS A 79 -28.68 -19.58 -5.63
N PHE A 80 -29.24 -20.78 -5.55
CA PHE A 80 -30.69 -21.03 -5.64
C PHE A 80 -31.32 -20.22 -6.79
N ASP A 81 -32.43 -19.54 -6.54
CA ASP A 81 -33.18 -18.67 -7.46
C ASP A 81 -32.97 -17.17 -7.17
N THR A 82 -31.87 -16.79 -6.51
CA THR A 82 -31.61 -15.42 -6.06
C THR A 82 -30.45 -14.74 -6.81
N SER A 83 -30.48 -13.41 -6.87
CA SER A 83 -29.40 -12.60 -7.45
C SER A 83 -28.25 -12.41 -6.45
N ARG A 84 -27.37 -13.40 -6.37
CA ARG A 84 -26.19 -13.38 -5.49
C ARG A 84 -24.94 -13.87 -6.22
N VAL A 85 -23.87 -13.09 -6.17
CA VAL A 85 -22.60 -13.39 -6.88
C VAL A 85 -21.64 -14.25 -6.05
N ALA A 86 -21.70 -14.16 -4.72
CA ALA A 86 -20.95 -15.02 -3.81
C ALA A 86 -21.67 -15.18 -2.46
N SER A 87 -21.30 -16.21 -1.73
CA SER A 87 -21.79 -16.49 -0.38
C SER A 87 -20.64 -16.94 0.51
N THR A 88 -20.66 -16.49 1.76
CA THR A 88 -19.77 -17.00 2.82
C THR A 88 -20.59 -17.76 3.85
N PHE A 89 -20.18 -19.00 4.13
CA PHE A 89 -20.77 -19.87 5.15
C PHE A 89 -19.74 -20.10 6.24
N THR A 90 -20.06 -19.72 7.47
CA THR A 90 -19.13 -19.73 8.60
C THR A 90 -19.63 -20.65 9.72
N SER A 91 -18.77 -21.56 10.18
CA SER A 91 -18.91 -22.28 11.47
C SER A 91 -17.61 -22.17 12.27
N TRP A 92 -17.63 -22.22 13.61
CA TRP A 92 -16.45 -21.94 14.46
C TRP A 92 -15.11 -22.40 13.84
N ARG A 93 -14.24 -21.42 13.53
CA ARG A 93 -12.93 -21.60 12.88
C ARG A 93 -12.92 -22.32 11.50
N LYS A 94 -14.00 -22.30 10.71
CA LYS A 94 -14.10 -22.98 9.39
C LYS A 94 -15.05 -22.32 8.39
N ALA A 95 -14.52 -21.64 7.36
CA ALA A 95 -15.36 -20.87 6.42
C ALA A 95 -15.34 -21.44 5.00
N SER A 96 -16.49 -21.40 4.32
CA SER A 96 -16.62 -21.70 2.90
C SER A 96 -17.03 -20.44 2.15
N LEU A 97 -16.18 -19.98 1.24
CA LEU A 97 -16.45 -18.88 0.34
C LEU A 97 -16.78 -19.47 -1.04
N VAL A 98 -18.01 -19.27 -1.49
CA VAL A 98 -18.52 -19.85 -2.73
C VAL A 98 -18.83 -18.71 -3.70
N ILE A 99 -18.18 -18.70 -4.85
CA ILE A 99 -18.50 -17.80 -5.96
C ILE A 99 -19.53 -18.48 -6.85
N HIS A 100 -20.55 -17.76 -7.26
CA HIS A 100 -21.61 -18.26 -8.12
C HIS A 100 -21.33 -17.82 -9.56
N ARG A 101 -21.28 -18.75 -10.50
CA ARG A 101 -20.94 -18.45 -11.91
C ARG A 101 -22.04 -17.66 -12.64
N LYS A 102 -23.29 -17.89 -12.25
CA LYS A 102 -24.50 -17.33 -12.87
C LYS A 102 -25.41 -16.69 -11.81
N ASN A 103 -26.24 -15.76 -12.24
CA ASN A 103 -27.33 -15.23 -11.47
C ASN A 103 -28.37 -16.34 -11.23
N GLY A 104 -28.81 -16.52 -9.98
CA GLY A 104 -29.75 -17.57 -9.62
C GLY A 104 -31.14 -17.38 -10.24
N ALA A 105 -31.57 -16.12 -10.38
CA ALA A 105 -32.91 -15.74 -10.81
C ALA A 105 -33.17 -15.95 -12.31
N ASP A 106 -32.17 -15.72 -13.17
CA ASP A 106 -32.33 -15.75 -14.63
C ASP A 106 -31.27 -16.59 -15.36
N LEU A 107 -30.35 -17.22 -14.63
CA LEU A 107 -29.24 -18.03 -15.14
C LEU A 107 -28.24 -17.29 -16.04
N THR A 108 -28.30 -15.95 -16.08
CA THR A 108 -27.34 -15.16 -16.84
C THR A 108 -25.94 -15.27 -16.22
N PRO A 109 -24.89 -15.54 -17.00
CA PRO A 109 -23.54 -15.59 -16.46
C PRO A 109 -23.08 -14.21 -15.96
N TRP A 110 -22.48 -14.15 -14.77
CA TRP A 110 -21.86 -12.92 -14.29
C TRP A 110 -20.67 -12.53 -15.19
N PRO A 111 -20.45 -11.22 -15.47
CA PRO A 111 -19.32 -10.73 -16.24
C PRO A 111 -18.06 -10.63 -15.37
N LEU A 112 -17.63 -11.78 -14.84
CA LEU A 112 -16.50 -11.87 -13.94
C LEU A 112 -15.20 -11.58 -14.67
N VAL A 113 -14.25 -10.95 -13.97
CA VAL A 113 -12.83 -10.84 -14.32
C VAL A 113 -11.99 -11.05 -13.05
N PRO A 114 -10.72 -11.48 -13.11
CA PRO A 114 -9.95 -11.68 -11.88
C PRO A 114 -9.68 -10.37 -11.12
N PHE A 115 -9.44 -9.26 -11.82
CA PHE A 115 -9.11 -7.94 -11.26
C PHE A 115 -9.35 -6.83 -12.29
N ASN A 116 -9.28 -5.56 -11.85
CA ASN A 116 -9.43 -4.36 -12.69
C ASN A 116 -10.66 -4.44 -13.61
N ALA A 117 -11.83 -4.74 -13.03
CA ALA A 117 -13.09 -4.65 -13.76
C ALA A 117 -13.17 -3.32 -14.52
N GLN A 118 -13.65 -3.38 -15.76
CA GLN A 118 -14.14 -2.22 -16.48
C GLN A 118 -15.60 -1.95 -16.08
N PRO A 119 -16.18 -0.78 -16.42
CA PRO A 119 -17.61 -0.56 -16.23
C PRO A 119 -18.46 -1.71 -16.80
N GLY A 120 -19.35 -2.26 -15.98
CA GLY A 120 -20.19 -3.42 -16.31
C GLY A 120 -19.57 -4.79 -16.04
N GLN A 121 -18.32 -4.87 -15.60
CA GLN A 121 -17.68 -6.11 -15.14
C GLN A 121 -17.67 -6.18 -13.60
N ILE A 122 -17.46 -7.38 -13.07
CA ILE A 122 -17.30 -7.63 -11.63
C ILE A 122 -15.95 -8.31 -11.42
N ASP A 123 -15.09 -7.71 -10.60
CA ASP A 123 -13.80 -8.33 -10.30
C ASP A 123 -13.83 -9.27 -9.09
N LEU A 124 -13.12 -10.39 -9.23
CA LEU A 124 -12.99 -11.39 -8.18
C LEU A 124 -12.25 -10.81 -6.96
N GLN A 125 -11.30 -9.90 -7.16
CA GLN A 125 -10.65 -9.20 -6.04
C GLN A 125 -11.66 -8.48 -5.15
N GLY A 126 -12.60 -7.72 -5.72
CA GLY A 126 -13.63 -7.03 -4.94
C GLY A 126 -14.60 -7.99 -4.26
N ILE A 127 -14.97 -9.09 -4.93
CA ILE A 127 -15.76 -10.17 -4.31
C ILE A 127 -15.00 -10.74 -3.11
N PHE A 128 -13.74 -11.15 -3.28
CA PHE A 128 -12.93 -11.68 -2.17
C PHE A 128 -12.77 -10.67 -1.04
N GLN A 129 -12.60 -9.38 -1.35
CA GLN A 129 -12.52 -8.34 -0.32
C GLN A 129 -13.78 -8.31 0.54
N HIS A 130 -14.97 -8.38 -0.08
CA HIS A 130 -16.26 -8.41 0.61
C HIS A 130 -16.44 -9.69 1.43
N GLU A 131 -16.30 -10.84 0.79
CA GLU A 131 -16.54 -12.14 1.42
C GLU A 131 -15.55 -12.43 2.57
N LEU A 132 -14.29 -11.96 2.46
CA LEU A 132 -13.34 -12.04 3.57
C LEU A 132 -13.77 -11.17 4.77
N GLY A 133 -14.57 -10.12 4.57
CA GLY A 133 -15.18 -9.38 5.67
C GLY A 133 -16.22 -10.21 6.42
N HIS A 134 -17.01 -11.04 5.74
CA HIS A 134 -17.84 -12.05 6.42
C HIS A 134 -16.99 -13.07 7.18
N CYS A 135 -15.82 -13.44 6.68
CA CYS A 135 -14.86 -14.27 7.42
C CYS A 135 -14.32 -13.55 8.69
N TYR A 136 -14.38 -12.22 8.78
CA TYR A 136 -14.13 -11.45 10.00
C TYR A 136 -15.38 -11.27 10.88
N TRP A 137 -16.44 -12.04 10.64
CA TRP A 137 -17.72 -11.94 11.37
C TRP A 137 -18.42 -10.57 11.21
N LEU A 138 -18.25 -9.94 10.04
CA LEU A 138 -18.93 -8.70 9.71
C LEU A 138 -20.23 -8.98 8.95
N ASP A 139 -21.33 -8.39 9.42
CA ASP A 139 -22.58 -8.31 8.67
C ASP A 139 -22.55 -7.18 7.63
N HIS A 140 -23.53 -7.18 6.74
CA HIS A 140 -23.68 -6.10 5.78
C HIS A 140 -23.78 -4.72 6.45
N SER A 141 -23.07 -3.75 5.90
CA SER A 141 -23.16 -2.36 6.32
C SER A 141 -24.40 -1.67 5.74
N GLY A 142 -24.84 -0.59 6.41
CA GLY A 142 -25.84 0.33 5.86
C GLY A 142 -25.25 1.43 4.97
N SER A 143 -23.92 1.50 4.83
CA SER A 143 -23.22 2.51 4.06
C SER A 143 -22.79 1.93 2.71
N ALA A 144 -23.20 2.56 1.60
CA ALA A 144 -22.80 2.13 0.25
C ALA A 144 -21.30 2.31 -0.05
N ASP A 145 -20.60 3.09 0.79
CA ASP A 145 -19.17 3.32 0.65
C ASP A 145 -18.30 2.19 1.20
N ASP A 146 -18.84 1.41 2.14
CA ASP A 146 -18.17 0.32 2.84
C ASP A 146 -18.01 -0.91 1.93
N VAL A 147 -16.96 -1.70 2.14
CA VAL A 147 -16.80 -2.97 1.43
C VAL A 147 -17.91 -3.95 1.80
N MET A 148 -18.41 -3.87 3.04
CA MET A 148 -19.48 -4.74 3.53
C MET A 148 -20.88 -4.33 3.08
N PHE A 149 -21.04 -3.38 2.16
CA PHE A 149 -22.36 -3.10 1.60
C PHE A 149 -22.87 -4.30 0.78
N GLY A 150 -24.15 -4.67 0.93
CA GLY A 150 -24.73 -5.90 0.35
C GLY A 150 -24.90 -5.91 -1.18
N SER A 151 -24.21 -5.03 -1.90
CA SER A 151 -24.19 -4.99 -3.37
C SER A 151 -22.80 -4.63 -3.86
N TYR A 152 -22.42 -5.15 -5.04
CA TYR A 152 -21.13 -4.84 -5.64
C TYR A 152 -21.07 -3.38 -6.16
N SER A 153 -20.05 -2.65 -5.70
CA SER A 153 -19.59 -1.38 -6.22
C SER A 153 -18.07 -1.44 -6.37
N TYR A 154 -17.57 -1.21 -7.59
CA TYR A 154 -16.15 -1.37 -7.90
C TYR A 154 -15.24 -0.69 -6.88
N HIS A 155 -15.49 0.59 -6.57
CA HIS A 155 -14.62 1.35 -5.68
C HIS A 155 -14.69 0.89 -4.22
N SER A 156 -15.90 0.67 -3.71
CA SER A 156 -16.11 0.20 -2.34
C SER A 156 -15.47 -1.17 -2.13
N ASN A 157 -15.68 -2.10 -3.06
CA ASN A 157 -15.22 -3.47 -2.93
C ASN A 157 -13.73 -3.65 -3.27
N ARG A 158 -13.17 -2.94 -4.25
CA ARG A 158 -11.77 -3.16 -4.68
C ARG A 158 -10.74 -2.52 -3.76
N PHE A 159 -11.05 -1.34 -3.21
CA PHE A 159 -10.07 -0.49 -2.53
C PHE A 159 -10.24 -0.39 -1.01
N GLY A 160 -11.37 -0.87 -0.47
CA GLY A 160 -11.58 -1.00 0.98
C GLY A 160 -10.60 -1.99 1.65
N PRO A 161 -10.78 -2.30 2.94
CA PRO A 161 -11.89 -1.91 3.80
C PRO A 161 -11.84 -0.41 4.16
N TRP A 162 -13.00 0.20 4.38
CA TRP A 162 -13.14 1.61 4.73
C TRP A 162 -13.29 1.82 6.24
N GLU A 163 -13.43 3.06 6.68
CA GLU A 163 -13.43 3.40 8.11
C GLU A 163 -14.50 2.62 8.89
N GLY A 164 -15.73 2.53 8.35
CA GLY A 164 -16.82 1.79 8.96
C GLY A 164 -16.54 0.28 9.07
N ASP A 165 -15.96 -0.32 8.03
CA ASP A 165 -15.55 -1.73 8.02
C ASP A 165 -14.47 -2.02 9.06
N VAL A 166 -13.44 -1.16 9.10
CA VAL A 166 -12.31 -1.28 10.03
C VAL A 166 -12.78 -1.13 11.47
N ALA A 167 -13.63 -0.14 11.75
CA ALA A 167 -14.15 0.11 13.09
C ALA A 167 -14.91 -1.12 13.63
N LYS A 168 -15.75 -1.74 12.79
CA LYS A 168 -16.46 -2.98 13.13
C LYS A 168 -15.51 -4.15 13.34
N ALA A 169 -14.52 -4.33 12.47
CA ALA A 169 -13.53 -5.39 12.63
C ALA A 169 -12.72 -5.23 13.93
N LYS A 170 -12.35 -3.99 14.28
CA LYS A 170 -11.65 -3.67 15.54
C LYS A 170 -12.51 -3.76 16.80
N ALA A 171 -13.84 -3.76 16.65
CA ALA A 171 -14.76 -4.05 17.76
C ALA A 171 -14.77 -5.55 18.12
N ILE A 172 -14.39 -6.41 17.17
CA ILE A 172 -14.35 -7.88 17.33
C ILE A 172 -12.92 -8.36 17.67
N TYR A 173 -11.91 -7.82 16.98
CA TYR A 173 -10.52 -8.24 17.10
C TYR A 173 -9.64 -7.14 17.70
N ARG A 174 -8.64 -7.56 18.49
CA ARG A 174 -7.61 -6.66 19.00
C ARG A 174 -6.83 -6.00 17.86
N ASP A 175 -6.32 -4.79 18.09
CA ASP A 175 -5.29 -4.17 17.25
C ASP A 175 -4.10 -5.11 17.02
N PHE A 176 -3.67 -5.24 15.78
CA PHE A 176 -2.42 -5.91 15.45
C PHE A 176 -1.24 -5.01 15.84
N ASP A 177 -0.64 -5.27 16.99
CA ASP A 177 0.46 -4.47 17.50
C ASP A 177 1.82 -5.19 17.40
N ARG A 178 1.92 -6.37 16.78
CA ARG A 178 3.16 -7.16 16.80
C ARG A 178 4.26 -6.61 15.89
N ASN A 179 3.91 -5.91 14.81
CA ASN A 179 4.89 -5.28 13.92
C ASN A 179 5.59 -4.11 14.61
N ARG A 180 6.87 -4.29 14.95
CA ARG A 180 7.73 -3.22 15.45
C ARG A 180 8.38 -2.49 14.29
N LEU A 181 8.74 -1.22 14.50
CA LEU A 181 9.66 -0.53 13.60
C LEU A 181 11.01 -1.23 13.59
N ARG A 182 11.52 -1.50 12.40
CA ARG A 182 12.80 -2.16 12.13
C ARG A 182 13.60 -1.34 11.12
N GLU A 183 14.91 -1.34 11.26
CA GLU A 183 15.84 -0.62 10.38
C GLU A 183 16.85 -1.56 9.74
N PHE A 184 17.09 -1.38 8.44
CA PHE A 184 18.33 -1.78 7.77
C PHE A 184 19.12 -0.54 7.38
N ARG A 185 20.45 -0.64 7.47
CA ARG A 185 21.38 0.40 7.01
C ARG A 185 22.39 -0.19 6.02
N SER A 186 22.71 0.60 5.01
CA SER A 186 23.83 0.37 4.11
C SER A 186 24.77 1.56 4.14
N VAL A 187 26.08 1.29 4.26
CA VAL A 187 27.15 2.30 4.29
C VAL A 187 28.03 2.28 3.04
N ASP A 188 27.73 1.36 2.11
CA ASP A 188 28.45 1.15 0.86
C ASP A 188 27.55 1.41 -0.36
N GLY A 189 26.50 2.22 -0.16
CA GLY A 189 25.54 2.64 -1.18
C GLY A 189 24.75 1.48 -1.78
N GLY A 190 24.27 0.59 -0.92
CA GLY A 190 23.31 -0.43 -1.25
C GLY A 190 23.92 -1.78 -1.63
N ALA A 191 25.24 -1.94 -1.60
CA ALA A 191 25.89 -3.22 -1.92
C ALA A 191 25.79 -4.24 -0.77
N SER A 192 25.83 -3.78 0.48
CA SER A 192 25.56 -4.58 1.67
C SER A 192 24.62 -3.88 2.64
N TRP A 193 23.84 -4.67 3.36
CA TRP A 193 22.77 -4.22 4.25
C TRP A 193 22.80 -4.97 5.57
N PHE A 194 22.67 -4.24 6.66
CA PHE A 194 22.74 -4.77 8.01
C PHE A 194 21.55 -4.29 8.83
N ALA A 195 20.87 -5.21 9.51
CA ALA A 195 19.86 -4.85 10.48
C ALA A 195 20.50 -3.99 11.58
N GLN A 196 19.86 -2.90 11.96
CA GLN A 196 20.35 -1.99 13.00
C GLN A 196 19.53 -2.14 14.27
N GLY A 197 20.23 -2.27 15.40
CA GLY A 197 19.66 -2.01 16.71
C GLY A 197 19.70 -0.51 16.98
N THR A 198 18.56 0.08 17.31
CA THR A 198 18.39 1.50 17.62
C THR A 198 17.48 1.66 18.83
N GLN A 199 17.48 2.85 19.41
CA GLN A 199 16.61 3.12 20.54
C GLN A 199 15.12 2.88 20.22
N ILE A 200 14.65 3.12 18.98
CA ILE A 200 13.25 2.86 18.61
C ILE A 200 12.97 1.39 18.33
N THR A 201 13.90 0.66 17.69
CA THR A 201 13.72 -0.77 17.38
C THR A 201 13.72 -1.63 18.64
N ASP A 202 14.44 -1.15 19.66
CA ASP A 202 14.54 -1.78 20.98
C ASP A 202 13.43 -1.26 21.92
N TYR A 203 12.73 -0.20 21.55
CA TYR A 203 11.63 0.36 22.32
C TYR A 203 10.39 -0.54 22.24
N ASN A 204 10.27 -1.45 23.20
CA ASN A 204 9.14 -2.38 23.28
C ASN A 204 7.86 -1.71 23.81
N ASN A 205 7.34 -0.72 23.08
CA ASN A 205 6.11 0.01 23.40
C ASN A 205 5.14 -0.02 22.21
N TYR A 206 3.83 0.05 22.48
CA TYR A 206 2.77 0.20 21.48
C TYR A 206 3.04 1.32 20.46
N GLN A 207 3.62 2.43 20.92
CA GLN A 207 3.88 3.61 20.10
C GLN A 207 4.99 3.40 19.05
N ALA A 208 5.90 2.43 19.22
CA ALA A 208 6.94 2.09 18.24
C ALA A 208 6.53 0.94 17.30
N ARG A 209 5.22 0.70 17.14
CA ARG A 209 4.65 -0.33 16.28
C ARG A 209 3.82 0.29 15.15
N THR A 210 3.71 -0.41 14.02
CA THR A 210 2.93 0.05 12.85
C THR A 210 2.41 -1.10 12.00
N CYS A 211 1.18 -0.95 11.50
CA CYS A 211 0.61 -1.82 10.45
C CYS A 211 0.69 -1.18 9.06
N LEU A 212 1.14 0.06 8.99
CA LEU A 212 1.21 0.85 7.76
C LEU A 212 2.68 1.12 7.39
N THR A 213 2.91 1.40 6.12
CA THR A 213 4.21 1.84 5.61
C THR A 213 4.73 3.00 6.47
N PRO A 214 5.94 2.94 7.04
CA PRO A 214 6.55 4.14 7.62
C PRO A 214 6.96 5.11 6.50
N GLY A 215 7.44 6.29 6.86
CA GLY A 215 8.07 7.24 5.95
C GLY A 215 9.38 7.71 6.55
N VAL A 216 10.40 7.92 5.73
CA VAL A 216 11.71 8.40 6.19
C VAL A 216 12.31 9.35 5.16
N THR A 217 12.98 10.39 5.63
CA THR A 217 13.75 11.30 4.80
C THR A 217 14.88 11.93 5.63
N SER A 218 15.92 12.47 4.98
CA SER A 218 16.95 13.24 5.68
C SER A 218 16.37 14.54 6.25
N ILE A 219 17.14 15.23 7.08
CA ILE A 219 16.82 16.58 7.54
C ILE A 219 17.90 17.52 7.03
N GLY A 220 17.73 18.03 5.81
CA GLY A 220 18.66 18.93 5.15
C GLY A 220 20.09 18.35 5.12
N GLY A 221 21.04 19.19 5.51
CA GLY A 221 22.45 18.81 5.75
C GLY A 221 22.79 18.54 7.23
N SER A 222 21.82 18.26 8.11
CA SER A 222 22.07 18.13 9.56
C SER A 222 22.71 16.81 9.99
N GLY A 223 22.68 15.78 9.14
CA GLY A 223 23.03 14.41 9.50
C GLY A 223 21.93 13.63 10.23
N LEU A 224 20.79 14.27 10.52
CA LEU A 224 19.60 13.63 11.07
C LEU A 224 18.62 13.19 9.97
N TYR A 225 17.65 12.37 10.36
CA TYR A 225 16.50 11.90 9.60
C TYR A 225 15.22 12.17 10.37
N ALA A 226 14.12 12.36 9.65
CA ALA A 226 12.79 12.27 10.20
C ALA A 226 12.19 10.91 9.84
N LEU A 227 11.73 10.18 10.85
CA LEU A 227 10.97 8.94 10.72
C LEU A 227 9.51 9.23 11.10
N GLY A 228 8.58 9.03 10.17
CA GLY A 228 7.15 9.13 10.39
C GLY A 228 6.47 7.77 10.28
N TRP A 229 5.45 7.51 11.08
CA TRP A 229 4.61 6.31 10.95
C TRP A 229 3.23 6.56 11.54
N SER A 230 2.37 5.54 11.50
CA SER A 230 1.10 5.56 12.23
C SER A 230 1.11 4.43 13.26
N HIS A 231 0.66 4.74 14.47
CA HIS A 231 0.46 3.74 15.51
C HIS A 231 -0.56 2.67 15.06
N PRO A 232 -0.68 1.52 15.74
CA PRO A 232 -1.70 0.51 15.38
C PRO A 232 -3.15 1.04 15.39
N ASN A 233 -3.44 2.06 16.21
CA ASN A 233 -4.71 2.80 16.21
C ASN A 233 -4.78 3.94 15.17
N ARG A 234 -3.86 3.96 14.21
CA ARG A 234 -3.78 4.87 13.04
C ARG A 234 -3.46 6.33 13.34
N ILE A 235 -3.02 6.68 14.55
CA ILE A 235 -2.59 8.06 14.83
C ILE A 235 -1.25 8.34 14.13
N PRO A 236 -1.16 9.37 13.26
CA PRO A 236 0.11 9.76 12.64
C PRO A 236 1.08 10.35 13.67
N THR A 237 2.34 9.96 13.56
CA THR A 237 3.41 10.37 14.48
C THR A 237 4.76 10.47 13.77
N TRP A 238 5.72 11.19 14.36
CA TRP A 238 7.09 11.23 13.86
C TRP A 238 8.11 11.44 14.97
N LEU A 239 9.37 11.13 14.65
CA LEU A 239 10.55 11.38 15.45
C LEU A 239 11.73 11.79 14.57
N ARG A 240 12.74 12.39 15.21
CA ARG A 240 14.03 12.69 14.60
C ARG A 240 15.08 11.71 15.13
N THR A 241 16.01 11.30 14.28
CA THR A 241 17.04 10.31 14.60
C THR A 241 18.32 10.55 13.80
N ASP A 242 19.46 10.08 14.29
CA ASP A 242 20.72 9.94 13.51
C ASP A 242 20.86 8.54 12.87
N GLY A 243 19.83 7.69 13.00
CA GLY A 243 19.79 6.28 12.61
C GLY A 243 20.33 5.32 13.69
N VAL A 244 20.58 5.80 14.91
CA VAL A 244 20.91 4.96 16.08
C VAL A 244 20.17 5.49 17.32
N ASN A 245 20.33 6.78 17.59
CA ASN A 245 19.72 7.53 18.69
C ASN A 245 18.48 8.28 18.21
N PHE A 246 17.48 8.38 19.09
CA PHE A 246 16.20 9.04 18.83
C PHE A 246 16.00 10.22 19.77
N LEU A 247 15.54 11.34 19.21
CA LEU A 247 15.29 12.57 19.96
C LEU A 247 13.86 12.58 20.52
N PHE A 248 13.64 11.79 21.57
CA PHE A 248 12.30 11.59 22.17
C PHE A 248 11.66 12.86 22.76
N ASN A 249 12.46 13.87 23.16
CA ASN A 249 11.94 15.15 23.64
C ASN A 249 11.12 15.93 22.59
N GLY A 250 11.11 15.48 21.33
CA GLY A 250 10.27 16.00 20.26
C GLY A 250 9.32 14.97 19.66
N TRP A 251 8.95 13.92 20.40
CA TRP A 251 7.92 12.98 19.94
C TRP A 251 6.56 13.65 19.94
N VAL A 252 6.01 13.88 18.75
CA VAL A 252 4.70 14.49 18.56
C VAL A 252 3.83 13.59 17.70
N TYR A 253 2.53 13.61 17.98
CA TYR A 253 1.49 12.96 17.20
C TYR A 253 0.37 13.95 16.88
N TYR A 254 -0.29 13.77 15.73
CA TYR A 254 -1.46 14.57 15.36
C TYR A 254 -2.71 14.03 16.09
N GLY A 255 -2.97 14.57 17.28
CA GLY A 255 -4.21 14.26 18.02
C GLY A 255 -5.46 14.59 17.20
N GLY A 256 -6.44 13.68 17.20
CA GLY A 256 -7.67 13.81 16.41
C GLY A 256 -7.56 13.32 14.96
N GLU A 257 -6.36 13.24 14.40
CA GLU A 257 -6.14 12.72 13.04
C GLU A 257 -5.98 11.20 13.04
N ARG A 258 -6.31 10.58 11.90
CA ARG A 258 -6.11 9.15 11.64
C ARG A 258 -5.63 8.97 10.20
N SER A 259 -4.72 8.03 10.00
CA SER A 259 -4.21 7.67 8.67
C SER A 259 -4.59 6.25 8.27
N VAL A 260 -5.12 6.09 7.05
CA VAL A 260 -5.39 4.75 6.46
C VAL A 260 -4.18 4.18 5.73
N HIS A 261 -3.23 5.04 5.36
CA HIS A 261 -2.00 4.66 4.66
C HIS A 261 -0.77 5.28 5.34
N GLY A 262 0.43 4.86 4.93
CA GLY A 262 1.66 5.39 5.51
C GLY A 262 1.85 6.87 5.22
N PRO A 263 2.66 7.60 6.01
CA PRO A 263 3.10 8.93 5.64
C PRO A 263 4.21 8.86 4.58
N ALA A 264 4.25 9.85 3.70
CA ALA A 264 5.39 10.16 2.85
C ALA A 264 6.08 11.42 3.36
N LEU A 265 7.40 11.39 3.46
CA LEU A 265 8.19 12.54 3.89
C LEU A 265 9.21 12.89 2.81
N ALA A 266 9.41 14.18 2.62
CA ALA A 266 10.53 14.69 1.84
C ALA A 266 11.09 15.94 2.49
N ASP A 267 12.38 16.15 2.29
CA ASP A 267 13.08 17.33 2.73
C ASP A 267 13.77 18.02 1.55
N GLU A 268 14.28 19.21 1.82
CA GLU A 268 15.20 19.92 0.93
C GLU A 268 16.51 20.23 1.69
N PRO A 269 17.61 20.57 0.99
CA PRO A 269 18.94 20.71 1.61
C PRO A 269 19.01 21.68 2.81
N GLY A 270 18.18 22.73 2.85
CA GLY A 270 18.08 23.68 3.97
C GLY A 270 17.32 23.16 5.21
N GLY A 271 16.72 21.96 5.16
CA GLY A 271 16.00 21.34 6.27
C GLY A 271 14.52 21.71 6.39
N LEU A 272 13.94 22.40 5.39
CA LEU A 272 12.49 22.46 5.23
C LEU A 272 11.97 21.07 4.84
N MET A 273 10.83 20.69 5.40
CA MET A 273 10.25 19.37 5.19
C MET A 273 8.77 19.46 4.91
N LEU A 274 8.28 18.57 4.05
CA LEU A 274 6.87 18.27 3.89
C LEU A 274 6.60 16.81 4.28
N MET A 275 5.44 16.59 4.90
CA MET A 275 4.90 15.27 5.17
C MET A 275 3.48 15.20 4.66
N ALA A 276 3.14 14.12 3.96
CA ALA A 276 1.80 13.87 3.46
C ALA A 276 1.29 12.51 3.92
N TRP A 277 0.00 12.41 4.22
CA TRP A 277 -0.67 11.13 4.53
C TRP A 277 -2.11 11.14 4.02
N VAL A 278 -2.78 10.00 4.13
CA VAL A 278 -4.17 9.83 3.70
C VAL A 278 -5.06 9.76 4.92
N HIS A 279 -5.94 10.74 5.08
CA HIS A 279 -6.87 10.81 6.18
C HIS A 279 -7.84 9.62 6.16
N ASN A 280 -8.24 9.17 7.35
CA ASN A 280 -9.16 8.07 7.53
C ASN A 280 -10.62 8.50 7.30
N ASP A 281 -10.94 8.80 6.05
CA ASP A 281 -12.29 9.03 5.54
C ASP A 281 -12.62 8.08 4.38
N ASN A 282 -13.85 8.17 3.86
CA ASN A 282 -14.31 7.34 2.74
C ASN A 282 -13.87 7.86 1.36
N SER A 283 -13.17 9.01 1.32
CA SER A 283 -12.75 9.69 0.09
C SER A 283 -11.25 9.57 -0.17
N GLY A 284 -10.46 9.06 0.78
CA GLY A 284 -9.01 8.97 0.66
C GLY A 284 -8.34 10.34 0.61
N THR A 285 -8.83 11.31 1.37
CA THR A 285 -8.33 12.70 1.34
C THR A 285 -6.86 12.77 1.73
N ILE A 286 -6.04 13.43 0.92
CA ILE A 286 -4.63 13.68 1.25
C ILE A 286 -4.54 14.88 2.22
N ARG A 287 -3.66 14.76 3.21
CA ARG A 287 -3.29 15.82 4.14
C ARG A 287 -1.82 16.13 3.99
N VAL A 288 -1.44 17.41 4.07
CA VAL A 288 -0.04 17.85 3.97
C VAL A 288 0.29 18.80 5.12
N VAL A 289 1.46 18.59 5.72
CA VAL A 289 2.02 19.43 6.78
C VAL A 289 3.46 19.79 6.44
N ARG A 290 3.90 20.92 6.96
CA ARG A 290 5.23 21.48 6.74
C ARG A 290 5.96 21.71 8.05
N SER A 291 7.26 21.43 8.05
CA SER A 291 8.18 21.89 9.09
C SER A 291 9.23 22.84 8.49
N THR A 292 9.43 23.98 9.16
CA THR A 292 10.49 24.96 8.83
C THR A 292 11.60 24.96 9.89
N ASN A 293 11.53 24.06 10.87
CA ASN A 293 12.47 23.94 11.97
C ASN A 293 12.95 22.50 12.13
N GLN A 294 13.29 21.86 11.00
CA GLN A 294 13.96 20.56 10.97
C GLN A 294 13.16 19.44 11.66
N GLY A 295 11.84 19.43 11.45
CA GLY A 295 10.93 18.40 11.97
C GLY A 295 10.60 18.52 13.47
N GLN A 296 10.98 19.61 14.14
CA GLN A 296 10.64 19.84 15.55
C GLN A 296 9.15 20.13 15.75
N SER A 297 8.59 20.96 14.90
CA SER A 297 7.15 21.23 14.86
C SER A 297 6.67 21.24 13.42
N TRP A 298 5.37 21.02 13.26
CA TRP A 298 4.74 20.97 11.96
C TRP A 298 3.45 21.79 11.97
N ALA A 299 3.18 22.44 10.86
CA ALA A 299 2.00 23.24 10.63
C ALA A 299 1.29 22.75 9.36
N TRP A 300 -0.02 22.99 9.26
CA TRP A 300 -0.77 22.67 8.06
C TRP A 300 -0.22 23.40 6.84
N ALA A 301 -0.05 22.66 5.76
CA ALA A 301 0.17 23.19 4.42
C ALA A 301 -1.09 22.96 3.58
N ASN A 302 -1.17 23.63 2.43
CA ASN A 302 -2.26 23.34 1.50
C ASN A 302 -2.02 21.99 0.81
N THR A 303 -3.09 21.43 0.28
CA THR A 303 -3.08 20.20 -0.51
C THR A 303 -3.64 20.53 -1.90
N PRO A 304 -3.19 19.89 -3.00
CA PRO A 304 -3.77 20.12 -4.31
C PRO A 304 -5.29 19.90 -4.30
N ALA A 305 -6.02 20.74 -5.04
CA ALA A 305 -7.48 20.68 -5.07
C ALA A 305 -7.97 19.31 -5.54
N GLY A 306 -8.87 18.68 -4.75
CA GLY A 306 -9.44 17.37 -5.07
C GLY A 306 -8.44 16.19 -5.02
N ALA A 307 -7.33 16.33 -4.28
CA ALA A 307 -6.35 15.25 -4.17
C ALA A 307 -6.83 14.12 -3.23
N THR A 308 -7.24 13.03 -3.86
CA THR A 308 -7.78 11.81 -3.22
C THR A 308 -7.09 10.56 -3.76
N THR A 309 -6.81 9.59 -2.87
CA THR A 309 -6.03 8.37 -3.18
C THR A 309 -6.45 7.16 -2.33
N PHE A 310 -6.19 5.95 -2.83
CA PHE A 310 -6.41 4.67 -2.11
C PHE A 310 -5.10 3.99 -1.67
N GLY A 311 -4.04 4.76 -1.53
CA GLY A 311 -2.72 4.30 -1.13
C GLY A 311 -1.82 5.47 -0.73
N THR A 312 -0.68 5.16 -0.12
CA THR A 312 0.30 6.18 0.30
C THR A 312 0.72 7.05 -0.91
N PRO A 313 0.68 8.39 -0.80
CA PRO A 313 1.17 9.28 -1.84
C PRO A 313 2.70 9.27 -1.89
N GLY A 314 3.27 9.76 -2.99
CA GLY A 314 4.71 10.00 -3.14
C GLY A 314 5.00 11.49 -3.01
N LEU A 315 6.08 11.83 -2.33
CA LEU A 315 6.48 13.22 -2.09
C LEU A 315 8.00 13.33 -2.28
N ALA A 316 8.44 14.34 -3.03
CA ALA A 316 9.87 14.63 -3.22
C ALA A 316 10.10 16.12 -3.45
N SER A 317 11.34 16.56 -3.21
CA SER A 317 11.80 17.90 -3.57
C SER A 317 12.91 17.83 -4.62
N THR A 318 12.96 18.80 -5.53
CA THR A 318 14.01 18.95 -6.53
C THR A 318 14.22 20.43 -6.85
N VAL A 319 15.10 20.75 -7.80
CA VAL A 319 15.35 22.12 -8.28
C VAL A 319 15.09 22.20 -9.77
N VAL A 320 14.30 23.21 -10.17
CA VAL A 320 13.97 23.53 -11.57
C VAL A 320 14.40 24.97 -11.82
N ASN A 321 15.32 25.18 -12.76
CA ASN A 321 15.83 26.52 -13.10
C ASN A 321 16.28 27.34 -11.88
N GLY A 322 16.97 26.69 -10.92
CA GLY A 322 17.44 27.31 -9.69
C GLY A 322 16.37 27.54 -8.61
N ARG A 323 15.11 27.16 -8.86
CA ARG A 323 14.00 27.26 -7.90
C ARG A 323 13.62 25.89 -7.35
N ARG A 324 13.43 25.79 -6.04
CA ARG A 324 12.93 24.58 -5.39
C ARG A 324 11.52 24.25 -5.88
N ALA A 325 11.30 22.98 -6.20
CA ALA A 325 10.01 22.42 -6.58
C ALA A 325 9.69 21.22 -5.67
N TRP A 326 8.47 21.20 -5.14
CA TRP A 326 7.89 20.08 -4.43
C TRP A 326 6.95 19.34 -5.36
N VAL A 327 7.08 18.02 -5.43
CA VAL A 327 6.23 17.16 -6.24
C VAL A 327 5.45 16.25 -5.31
N LEU A 328 4.12 16.33 -5.38
CA LEU A 328 3.21 15.38 -4.75
C LEU A 328 2.56 14.53 -5.86
N ALA A 329 2.68 13.22 -5.78
CA ALA A 329 2.07 12.27 -6.70
C ALA A 329 1.22 11.25 -5.96
N TRP A 330 0.16 10.74 -6.59
CA TRP A 330 -0.75 9.79 -5.96
C TRP A 330 -1.50 8.93 -6.98
N ALA A 331 -2.02 7.79 -6.52
CA ALA A 331 -2.94 6.96 -7.29
C ALA A 331 -4.34 7.59 -7.20
N HIS A 332 -4.86 8.13 -8.29
CA HIS A 332 -6.14 8.83 -8.27
C HIS A 332 -7.28 7.94 -7.76
N PHE A 333 -8.06 8.45 -6.82
CA PHE A 333 -9.27 7.80 -6.35
C PHE A 333 -10.45 8.75 -6.47
N ASP A 334 -11.45 8.38 -7.25
CA ASP A 334 -12.73 9.08 -7.28
C ASP A 334 -13.81 8.04 -7.55
N ARG A 335 -14.77 7.92 -6.62
CA ARG A 335 -15.88 6.97 -6.68
C ARG A 335 -16.76 7.19 -7.92
N ALA A 336 -16.76 8.40 -8.48
CA ALA A 336 -17.47 8.71 -9.72
C ALA A 336 -16.63 8.43 -10.99
N ASP A 337 -15.30 8.35 -10.89
CA ASP A 337 -14.39 8.12 -12.02
C ASP A 337 -13.77 6.72 -11.99
N HIS A 338 -14.56 5.72 -12.40
CA HIS A 338 -14.08 4.35 -12.55
C HIS A 338 -12.90 4.25 -13.55
N PRO A 339 -12.98 4.79 -14.79
CA PRO A 339 -11.88 4.66 -15.74
C PRO A 339 -10.57 5.31 -15.27
N GLY A 340 -10.63 6.48 -14.64
CA GLY A 340 -9.46 7.21 -14.17
C GLY A 340 -8.90 6.73 -12.83
N THR A 341 -9.67 6.00 -12.03
CA THR A 341 -9.20 5.45 -10.75
C THR A 341 -7.96 4.57 -10.95
N GLY A 342 -6.93 4.84 -10.15
CA GLY A 342 -5.62 4.20 -10.17
C GLY A 342 -4.60 4.85 -11.09
N ARG A 343 -5.01 5.74 -12.00
CA ARG A 343 -4.06 6.54 -12.78
C ARG A 343 -3.25 7.43 -11.85
N ILE A 344 -1.98 7.60 -12.18
CA ILE A 344 -1.07 8.41 -11.38
C ILE A 344 -1.34 9.87 -11.70
N ARG A 345 -1.68 10.68 -10.69
CA ARG A 345 -1.77 12.14 -10.79
C ARG A 345 -0.62 12.76 -10.01
N ALA A 346 -0.19 13.95 -10.45
CA ALA A 346 0.81 14.73 -9.75
C ALA A 346 0.44 16.22 -9.79
N SER A 347 0.96 16.94 -8.79
CA SER A 347 0.90 18.39 -8.68
C SER A 347 2.24 18.90 -8.15
N VAL A 348 2.57 20.13 -8.54
CA VAL A 348 3.85 20.78 -8.24
C VAL A 348 3.59 22.04 -7.43
N SER A 349 4.40 22.24 -6.40
CA SER A 349 4.42 23.44 -5.58
C SER A 349 5.79 24.08 -5.65
N TYR A 350 5.84 25.39 -5.89
CA TYR A 350 7.08 26.17 -5.94
C TYR A 350 7.23 27.16 -4.76
N ASP A 351 6.38 27.04 -3.74
CA ASP A 351 6.31 27.92 -2.57
C ASP A 351 6.09 27.13 -1.27
N ASP A 352 6.71 25.94 -1.19
CA ASP A 352 6.75 25.11 0.02
C ASP A 352 5.37 24.64 0.51
N GLY A 353 4.50 24.28 -0.43
CA GLY A 353 3.19 23.69 -0.19
C GLY A 353 2.08 24.70 0.10
N TRP A 354 2.32 26.00 -0.16
CA TRP A 354 1.28 27.02 -0.03
C TRP A 354 0.35 27.03 -1.24
N THR A 355 0.87 26.91 -2.45
CA THR A 355 0.07 26.78 -3.66
C THR A 355 0.53 25.57 -4.45
N TRP A 356 -0.44 24.87 -5.01
CA TRP A 356 -0.23 23.65 -5.79
C TRP A 356 -0.81 23.86 -7.17
N SER A 357 -0.09 23.40 -8.19
CA SER A 357 -0.62 23.40 -9.54
C SER A 357 -1.85 22.50 -9.67
N THR A 358 -2.68 22.74 -10.69
CA THR A 358 -3.81 21.86 -11.00
C THR A 358 -3.30 20.43 -11.19
N PRO A 359 -3.89 19.44 -10.50
CA PRO A 359 -3.48 18.05 -10.65
C PRO A 359 -3.56 17.58 -12.11
N THR A 360 -2.50 16.98 -12.62
CA THR A 360 -2.45 16.39 -13.96
C THR A 360 -2.12 14.91 -13.88
N VAL A 361 -2.67 14.12 -14.80
CA VAL A 361 -2.26 12.72 -14.99
C VAL A 361 -0.81 12.71 -15.46
N VAL A 362 0.03 11.94 -14.78
CA VAL A 362 1.40 11.66 -15.24
C VAL A 362 1.27 10.72 -16.43
N PRO A 363 1.64 11.15 -17.65
CA PRO A 363 1.51 10.32 -18.82
C PRO A 363 2.34 9.05 -18.61
N THR A 364 1.78 7.93 -19.04
CA THR A 364 2.43 6.62 -19.01
C THR A 364 2.43 6.06 -20.43
N SER A 365 3.50 5.36 -20.80
CA SER A 365 3.66 4.73 -22.13
C SER A 365 2.61 3.65 -22.41
N TYR A 366 1.97 3.14 -21.37
CA TYR A 366 0.83 2.22 -21.36
C TYR A 366 -0.11 2.71 -20.26
N ASP A 367 -1.42 2.46 -20.33
CA ASP A 367 -2.42 2.92 -19.34
C ASP A 367 -2.25 2.23 -17.96
N TYR A 368 -1.15 2.54 -17.27
CA TYR A 368 -0.77 1.94 -16.01
C TYR A 368 -1.58 2.52 -14.86
N LYS A 369 -2.08 1.61 -14.01
CA LYS A 369 -2.73 1.95 -12.75
C LYS A 369 -1.85 1.51 -11.58
N SER A 370 -1.77 2.32 -10.53
CA SER A 370 -1.15 1.91 -9.27
C SER A 370 -2.12 1.05 -8.44
N LEU A 371 -1.60 0.03 -7.74
CA LEU A 371 -2.40 -0.88 -6.91
C LEU A 371 -2.42 -0.54 -5.41
N ALA A 372 -1.37 0.09 -4.88
CA ALA A 372 -1.18 0.24 -3.43
C ALA A 372 -0.65 1.63 -2.99
N GLY A 373 -0.33 2.51 -3.94
CA GLY A 373 0.30 3.81 -3.70
C GLY A 373 1.47 4.07 -4.65
N VAL A 374 2.14 5.22 -4.48
CA VAL A 374 3.29 5.61 -5.30
C VAL A 374 4.37 6.21 -4.42
N SER A 375 5.64 6.04 -4.77
CA SER A 375 6.77 6.71 -4.10
C SER A 375 7.53 7.59 -5.06
N LEU A 376 8.25 8.58 -4.53
CA LEU A 376 9.10 9.48 -5.29
C LEU A 376 10.49 9.55 -4.65
N GLY A 377 11.52 9.44 -5.47
CA GLY A 377 12.86 9.92 -5.14
C GLY A 377 13.27 10.97 -6.17
N ALA A 378 14.02 11.98 -5.74
CA ALA A 378 14.47 13.04 -6.63
C ALA A 378 15.91 13.42 -6.38
N ALA A 379 16.63 13.67 -7.47
CA ALA A 379 17.93 14.29 -7.48
C ALA A 379 17.77 15.83 -7.39
N PRO A 380 18.82 16.58 -7.01
CA PRO A 380 18.75 18.04 -6.92
C PRO A 380 18.72 18.74 -8.28
N ASP A 381 18.76 18.02 -9.40
CA ASP A 381 18.88 18.54 -10.77
C ASP A 381 17.67 18.16 -11.65
N ASN A 382 16.47 18.17 -11.07
CA ASN A 382 15.19 17.88 -11.74
C ASN A 382 14.98 16.44 -12.20
N ARG A 383 15.90 15.51 -11.93
CA ARG A 383 15.68 14.08 -12.20
C ARG A 383 14.83 13.48 -11.08
N VAL A 384 13.65 12.97 -11.44
CA VAL A 384 12.70 12.36 -10.51
C VAL A 384 12.46 10.92 -10.94
N VAL A 385 12.32 10.00 -9.98
CA VAL A 385 11.89 8.63 -10.22
C VAL A 385 10.64 8.34 -9.39
N LEU A 386 9.59 7.91 -10.05
CA LEU A 386 8.32 7.52 -9.45
C LEU A 386 8.20 6.00 -9.43
N GLY A 387 8.12 5.38 -8.25
CA GLY A 387 7.97 3.94 -8.08
C GLY A 387 6.54 3.52 -7.72
N PHE A 388 6.05 2.41 -8.28
CA PHE A 388 4.72 1.87 -7.97
C PHE A 388 4.59 0.39 -8.36
N SER A 389 3.57 -0.29 -7.82
CA SER A 389 3.12 -1.59 -8.33
C SER A 389 2.03 -1.38 -9.39
N TRP A 390 2.27 -1.93 -10.57
CA TRP A 390 1.43 -1.79 -11.76
C TRP A 390 0.19 -2.71 -11.67
N ALA A 391 -0.92 -2.23 -12.20
CA ALA A 391 -2.05 -3.00 -12.71
C ALA A 391 -2.25 -2.68 -14.20
N GLY A 392 -2.14 -3.68 -15.06
CA GLY A 392 -2.18 -3.52 -16.51
C GLY A 392 -3.55 -3.88 -17.06
N PRO A 393 -3.77 -3.65 -18.36
CA PRO A 393 -4.97 -4.14 -19.03
C PRO A 393 -4.96 -5.67 -19.18
N ASP A 394 -3.79 -6.31 -19.20
CA ASP A 394 -3.68 -7.77 -19.29
C ASP A 394 -3.75 -8.46 -17.91
N ILE A 395 -4.16 -9.72 -17.92
CA ILE A 395 -4.31 -10.52 -16.68
C ILE A 395 -2.97 -11.03 -16.10
N TYR A 396 -1.85 -10.87 -16.81
CA TYR A 396 -0.56 -11.48 -16.45
C TYR A 396 0.43 -10.50 -15.80
N SER A 397 0.17 -9.20 -15.91
CA SER A 397 1.07 -8.11 -15.51
C SER A 397 0.75 -7.49 -14.16
N MET A 398 -0.19 -8.07 -13.40
CA MET A 398 -0.57 -7.51 -12.09
C MET A 398 0.58 -7.58 -11.09
N ASN A 399 0.66 -6.55 -10.25
CA ASN A 399 1.60 -6.40 -9.15
C ASN A 399 3.07 -6.23 -9.56
N LEU A 400 3.38 -6.11 -10.84
CA LEU A 400 4.75 -5.89 -11.30
C LEU A 400 5.28 -4.57 -10.76
N VAL A 401 6.52 -4.56 -10.29
CA VAL A 401 7.19 -3.35 -9.84
C VAL A 401 7.63 -2.54 -11.05
N ARG A 402 7.33 -1.24 -11.04
CA ARG A 402 7.71 -0.31 -12.10
C ARG A 402 8.22 0.99 -11.56
N SER A 403 8.93 1.71 -12.42
CA SER A 403 9.12 3.13 -12.22
C SER A 403 8.94 3.96 -13.49
N LEU A 404 8.63 5.24 -13.30
CA LEU A 404 8.70 6.26 -14.33
C LEU A 404 9.89 7.16 -14.02
N ASP A 405 10.72 7.41 -15.03
CA ASP A 405 11.74 8.45 -14.97
C ASP A 405 11.08 9.74 -15.45
N CYS A 406 11.08 10.75 -14.59
CA CYS A 406 10.33 11.98 -14.80
C CYS A 406 11.23 13.21 -14.59
N GLU A 407 10.72 14.35 -15.06
CA GLU A 407 11.21 15.67 -14.71
C GLU A 407 10.04 16.63 -14.50
N VAL A 408 10.25 17.70 -13.74
CA VAL A 408 9.28 18.78 -13.64
C VAL A 408 9.48 19.75 -14.80
N SER A 409 8.42 20.02 -15.57
CA SER A 409 8.42 20.96 -16.69
C SER A 409 7.25 21.92 -16.54
N GLY A 410 7.56 23.17 -16.18
CA GLY A 410 6.55 24.11 -15.68
C GLY A 410 5.81 23.50 -14.49
N ASP A 411 4.49 23.50 -14.53
CA ASP A 411 3.64 23.07 -13.42
C ASP A 411 3.29 21.56 -13.44
N ARG A 412 4.01 20.75 -14.23
CA ARG A 412 3.69 19.33 -14.48
C ARG A 412 4.88 18.42 -14.25
N LEU A 413 4.60 17.20 -13.78
CA LEU A 413 5.55 16.10 -13.80
C LEU A 413 5.42 15.34 -15.13
N VAL A 414 6.49 15.32 -15.92
CA VAL A 414 6.48 14.74 -17.27
C VAL A 414 7.36 13.50 -17.32
N GLN A 415 6.82 12.42 -17.89
CA GLN A 415 7.58 11.19 -18.12
C GLN A 415 8.63 11.37 -19.23
N ARG A 416 9.82 10.82 -18.98
CA ARG A 416 10.96 10.73 -19.90
C ARG A 416 11.39 9.29 -20.17
N GLY A 417 11.18 8.38 -19.22
CA GLY A 417 11.54 6.97 -19.35
C GLY A 417 10.65 6.04 -18.53
N THR A 418 10.80 4.74 -18.74
CA THR A 418 10.16 3.68 -17.95
C THR A 418 11.23 2.72 -17.43
N GLY A 419 11.22 2.47 -16.13
CA GLY A 419 12.02 1.43 -15.48
C GLY A 419 11.21 0.14 -15.31
N TYR A 420 11.78 -0.97 -15.76
CA TYR A 420 11.20 -2.30 -15.71
C TYR A 420 11.90 -3.17 -14.66
N SER A 421 11.10 -3.96 -13.94
CA SER A 421 11.53 -5.11 -13.15
C SER A 421 10.54 -6.27 -13.34
N ASN A 422 11.01 -7.51 -13.28
CA ASN A 422 10.12 -8.67 -13.26
C ASN A 422 9.63 -9.00 -11.84
N ASP A 423 10.11 -8.27 -10.84
CA ASP A 423 9.70 -8.40 -9.45
C ASP A 423 8.25 -7.97 -9.27
N ARG A 424 7.61 -8.52 -8.23
CA ARG A 424 6.22 -8.23 -7.89
C ARG A 424 6.08 -7.79 -6.44
N THR A 425 5.15 -6.89 -6.18
CA THR A 425 4.78 -6.46 -4.84
C THR A 425 3.30 -6.08 -4.75
N ARG A 426 2.65 -6.37 -3.61
CA ARG A 426 1.26 -5.95 -3.31
C ARG A 426 1.18 -4.64 -2.55
N THR A 427 2.33 -4.12 -2.13
CA THR A 427 2.44 -2.91 -1.31
C THR A 427 3.18 -1.84 -2.09
N GLN A 428 3.11 -0.59 -1.63
CA GLN A 428 3.86 0.50 -2.23
C GLN A 428 5.39 0.21 -2.18
N PRO A 429 6.13 0.27 -3.31
CA PRO A 429 7.58 0.26 -3.26
C PRO A 429 8.12 1.63 -2.82
N ALA A 430 9.35 1.71 -2.31
CA ALA A 430 10.02 2.94 -1.89
C ALA A 430 11.17 3.30 -2.84
N VAL A 431 11.33 4.59 -3.14
CA VAL A 431 12.40 5.10 -4.01
C VAL A 431 13.16 6.21 -3.29
N THR A 432 14.50 6.21 -3.38
CA THR A 432 15.35 7.34 -2.96
C THR A 432 16.44 7.60 -3.98
N TYR A 433 16.98 8.81 -3.98
CA TYR A 433 18.19 9.16 -4.72
C TYR A 433 19.43 9.06 -3.82
N ASP A 434 20.50 8.47 -4.34
CA ASP A 434 21.83 8.41 -3.75
C ASP A 434 22.77 9.40 -4.48
N PRO A 435 22.99 10.60 -3.93
CA PRO A 435 23.90 11.59 -4.52
C PRO A 435 25.36 11.12 -4.54
N GLY A 436 25.79 10.23 -3.65
CA GLY A 436 27.17 9.76 -3.59
C GLY A 436 27.56 8.86 -4.76
N ARG A 437 26.58 8.18 -5.35
CA ARG A 437 26.76 7.30 -6.53
C ARG A 437 26.04 7.79 -7.78
N ASN A 438 25.23 8.84 -7.66
CA ASN A 438 24.37 9.35 -8.73
C ASN A 438 23.37 8.27 -9.23
N LEU A 439 22.81 7.50 -8.31
CA LEU A 439 21.89 6.39 -8.58
C LEU A 439 20.56 6.57 -7.85
N PHE A 440 19.52 5.93 -8.35
CA PHE A 440 18.27 5.72 -7.64
C PHE A 440 18.24 4.31 -7.06
N HIS A 441 17.71 4.19 -5.85
CA HIS A 441 17.46 2.92 -5.17
C HIS A 441 15.96 2.70 -5.07
N LEU A 442 15.53 1.47 -5.27
CA LEU A 442 14.16 1.00 -5.17
C LEU A 442 14.12 -0.16 -4.18
N SER A 443 13.25 -0.07 -3.19
CA SER A 443 12.97 -1.18 -2.29
C SER A 443 11.51 -1.60 -2.36
N PHE A 444 11.26 -2.89 -2.18
CA PHE A 444 9.91 -3.43 -2.13
C PHE A 444 9.86 -4.67 -1.24
N ARG A 445 8.65 -4.96 -0.77
CA ARG A 445 8.30 -6.20 -0.07
C ARG A 445 7.83 -7.23 -1.09
N GLU A 446 8.46 -8.40 -1.09
CA GLU A 446 8.08 -9.51 -1.95
C GLU A 446 6.68 -10.06 -1.65
N GLN A 447 6.12 -10.72 -2.65
CA GLN A 447 4.83 -11.40 -2.57
C GLN A 447 4.88 -12.79 -1.94
N ASN A 448 6.08 -13.27 -1.60
CA ASN A 448 6.31 -14.61 -1.06
C ASN A 448 5.83 -14.76 0.40
N PHE A 449 5.79 -15.99 0.91
CA PHE A 449 5.38 -16.29 2.28
C PHE A 449 6.26 -15.62 3.35
N LEU A 450 7.56 -15.50 3.08
CA LEU A 450 8.50 -14.84 3.99
C LEU A 450 8.31 -13.33 4.02
N THR A 451 7.65 -12.76 3.01
CA THR A 451 7.44 -11.32 2.83
C THR A 451 8.75 -10.54 2.92
N SER A 452 9.80 -11.10 2.30
CA SER A 452 11.15 -10.56 2.38
C SER A 452 11.28 -9.22 1.68
N LEU A 453 12.27 -8.45 2.10
CA LEU A 453 12.59 -7.14 1.53
C LEU A 453 13.69 -7.28 0.48
N ARG A 454 13.53 -6.52 -0.60
CA ARG A 454 14.45 -6.46 -1.72
C ARG A 454 14.88 -5.02 -1.97
N VAL A 455 16.09 -4.85 -2.49
CA VAL A 455 16.61 -3.55 -2.96
C VAL A 455 17.24 -3.74 -4.34
N ALA A 456 16.94 -2.82 -5.25
CA ALA A 456 17.57 -2.72 -6.56
C ALA A 456 18.01 -1.27 -6.80
N GLN A 457 18.93 -1.07 -7.72
CA GLN A 457 19.43 0.26 -8.08
C GLN A 457 19.44 0.47 -9.59
N LYS A 458 19.37 1.73 -10.01
CA LYS A 458 19.52 2.12 -11.40
C LYS A 458 20.00 3.56 -11.57
N GLU A 459 20.57 3.85 -12.72
CA GLU A 459 20.75 5.22 -13.21
C GLU A 459 19.43 5.77 -13.75
N TRP A 460 19.29 7.10 -13.76
CA TRP A 460 18.13 7.76 -14.37
C TRP A 460 18.08 7.46 -15.88
N LEU A 461 16.87 7.23 -16.42
CA LEU A 461 16.61 6.77 -17.80
C LEU A 461 17.13 5.38 -18.16
N LYS A 462 17.80 4.67 -17.24
CA LYS A 462 18.09 3.25 -17.45
C LYS A 462 16.78 2.46 -17.40
N THR A 463 16.54 1.69 -18.46
CA THR A 463 15.29 0.96 -18.66
C THR A 463 15.13 -0.21 -17.70
N SER A 464 16.21 -0.84 -17.24
CA SER A 464 16.17 -1.95 -16.30
C SER A 464 16.70 -1.57 -14.92
N TRP A 465 15.98 -2.00 -13.89
CA TRP A 465 16.55 -2.09 -12.54
C TRP A 465 17.59 -3.22 -12.50
N SER A 466 18.61 -3.08 -11.65
CA SER A 466 19.53 -4.19 -11.36
C SER A 466 18.76 -5.40 -10.81
N ALA A 467 19.38 -6.58 -10.83
CA ALA A 467 18.86 -7.72 -10.08
C ALA A 467 18.69 -7.31 -8.60
N ALA A 468 17.52 -7.60 -8.03
CA ALA A 468 17.19 -7.14 -6.69
C ALA A 468 17.83 -8.03 -5.61
N GLN A 469 18.64 -7.42 -4.75
CA GLN A 469 19.28 -8.07 -3.62
C GLN A 469 18.26 -8.31 -2.51
N GLN A 470 18.18 -9.53 -1.99
CA GLN A 470 17.38 -9.84 -0.80
C GLN A 470 18.09 -9.34 0.46
N LEU A 471 17.35 -8.66 1.34
CA LEU A 471 17.87 -8.28 2.64
C LEU A 471 17.86 -9.50 3.58
N PRO A 472 18.96 -9.75 4.30
CA PRO A 472 19.11 -10.95 5.13
C PRO A 472 18.08 -10.96 6.26
N ASN A 473 17.46 -12.12 6.51
CA ASN A 473 16.52 -12.35 7.61
C ASN A 473 15.37 -11.32 7.71
N SER A 474 14.90 -10.82 6.57
CA SER A 474 13.80 -9.86 6.51
C SER A 474 12.43 -10.54 6.39
N THR A 475 11.51 -10.18 7.29
CA THR A 475 10.08 -10.51 7.22
C THR A 475 9.29 -9.24 7.52
N ALA A 476 8.72 -8.64 6.47
CA ALA A 476 8.04 -7.36 6.58
C ALA A 476 6.51 -7.55 6.61
N GLY A 477 5.86 -6.97 7.62
CA GLY A 477 4.42 -6.86 7.69
C GLY A 477 3.87 -5.64 6.96
N THR A 478 4.72 -4.66 6.62
CA THR A 478 4.33 -3.42 5.92
C THR A 478 5.20 -3.18 4.68
N ALA A 479 4.86 -2.19 3.87
CA ALA A 479 5.77 -1.74 2.81
C ALA A 479 7.02 -1.05 3.40
N PRO A 480 8.17 -1.09 2.71
CA PRO A 480 9.37 -0.40 3.17
C PRO A 480 9.29 1.11 2.95
N ALA A 481 10.11 1.85 3.67
CA ALA A 481 10.48 3.24 3.42
C ALA A 481 11.99 3.35 3.25
N LEU A 482 12.46 4.26 2.40
CA LEU A 482 13.86 4.34 2.01
C LEU A 482 14.32 5.81 1.98
N ALA A 483 15.48 6.10 2.56
CA ALA A 483 16.09 7.43 2.52
C ALA A 483 17.61 7.34 2.37
N HIS A 484 18.20 8.40 1.84
CA HIS A 484 19.66 8.59 1.79
C HIS A 484 20.11 9.72 2.73
N SER A 485 21.30 9.55 3.30
CA SER A 485 21.98 10.54 4.12
C SER A 485 22.86 11.49 3.32
N ARG A 486 22.55 12.78 3.30
CA ARG A 486 23.42 13.78 2.65
C ARG A 486 24.78 13.96 3.32
N VAL A 487 24.92 13.64 4.60
CA VAL A 487 26.17 13.84 5.38
C VAL A 487 26.94 12.53 5.56
N GLY A 488 26.24 11.43 5.84
CA GLY A 488 26.87 10.14 6.13
C GLY A 488 27.06 9.24 4.91
N ASN A 489 26.51 9.59 3.75
CA ASN A 489 26.47 8.77 2.53
C ASN A 489 25.94 7.33 2.76
N ASN A 490 24.97 7.20 3.68
CA ASN A 490 24.34 5.94 4.05
C ASN A 490 22.91 5.88 3.53
N LEU A 491 22.42 4.68 3.23
CA LEU A 491 21.01 4.41 2.96
C LEU A 491 20.37 3.83 4.22
N LEU A 492 19.17 4.31 4.54
CA LEU A 492 18.32 3.78 5.59
C LEU A 492 17.06 3.20 4.99
N LEU A 493 16.71 1.99 5.43
CA LEU A 493 15.46 1.33 5.09
C LEU A 493 14.69 1.04 6.37
N TRP A 494 13.44 1.47 6.42
CA TRP A 494 12.54 1.27 7.55
C TRP A 494 11.32 0.44 7.14
N TYR A 495 10.84 -0.40 8.06
CA TYR A 495 9.63 -1.20 7.84
C TYR A 495 9.00 -1.61 9.18
N GLY A 496 7.76 -2.10 9.13
CA GLY A 496 7.11 -2.78 10.25
C GLY A 496 7.30 -4.29 10.13
N GLY A 497 7.85 -4.95 11.14
CA GLY A 497 8.05 -6.40 11.19
C GLY A 497 8.04 -6.95 12.60
N GLU A 498 7.61 -8.21 12.76
CA GLU A 498 7.55 -8.90 14.06
C GLU A 498 8.96 -9.11 14.65
#